data_AF-A0AA39MEN5-F1
#
_entry.id   AF-A0AA39MEN5-F1
#
_cell.length_a   1.000
_cell.length_b   1.000
_cell.length_c   1.000
_cell.angle_alpha   90.00
_cell.angle_beta   90.00
_cell.angle_gamma   90.00
#
_symmetry.space_group_name_H-M   'P 1'
#
loop_
_entity.id
_entity.type
_entity.pdbx_description
1 polymer ?
#
loop_
_entity_poly.entity_id
_entity_poly.type
_entity_poly.pdbx_seq_one_letter_code
_entity_poly.pdbx_strand_id
1 'polypeptide(L)'
;MSGSDGEHPVPNSFSRWDFEHKKRTSFAWYKFKGRKTLCASQKTERGVAGEVFRLCWRMLDLLGAEGQSSEESSNSDPGYTTVVRKEWRAPEVVKLLKWLDRYRIKRMGYRERKPGPRPHRSLRLSSGQVPTTLRRPIANLPETFHDKVWFVGLLPCQRIELNASDAVELPLYVFTWPTNASLPVDPDDHDEY
;
A
#
# COMPACT_ATOMS: atom_id res chain seq x y z
N MET A 1 -13.64 -32.00 55.11
CA MET A 1 -13.04 -32.88 54.08
C MET A 1 -14.22 -33.35 53.24
N SER A 2 -14.45 -33.00 51.98
CA SER A 2 -13.67 -32.42 50.87
C SER A 2 -14.73 -31.76 49.94
N GLY A 3 -14.53 -30.69 49.18
CA GLY A 3 -13.34 -30.25 48.47
C GLY A 3 -13.25 -30.95 47.12
N SER A 4 -14.04 -30.53 46.12
CA SER A 4 -13.81 -30.88 44.71
C SER A 4 -14.49 -29.86 43.80
N ASP A 5 -13.68 -28.87 43.43
CA ASP A 5 -13.92 -27.84 42.43
C ASP A 5 -14.03 -28.44 41.02
N GLY A 6 -14.84 -27.79 40.19
CA GLY A 6 -14.99 -28.09 38.78
C GLY A 6 -13.84 -27.53 37.95
N GLU A 7 -13.27 -28.35 37.08
CA GLU A 7 -12.41 -27.92 35.99
C GLU A 7 -13.21 -27.94 34.67
N HIS A 8 -13.58 -26.75 34.19
CA HIS A 8 -13.95 -26.56 32.79
C HIS A 8 -12.67 -26.36 31.96
N PRO A 9 -12.48 -27.05 30.83
CA PRO A 9 -11.37 -26.77 29.94
C PRO A 9 -11.58 -25.42 29.22
N VAL A 10 -10.64 -24.50 29.43
CA VAL A 10 -10.58 -23.22 28.71
C VAL A 10 -10.18 -23.51 27.26
N PRO A 11 -10.97 -23.14 26.24
CA PRO A 11 -10.56 -23.35 24.85
C PRO A 11 -9.39 -22.44 24.50
N ASN A 12 -8.33 -23.09 24.02
CA ASN A 12 -7.06 -22.54 23.56
C ASN A 12 -7.29 -21.44 22.50
N SER A 13 -7.26 -20.18 22.94
CA SER A 13 -7.38 -18.98 22.12
C SER A 13 -6.07 -18.63 21.41
N PHE A 14 -5.31 -19.63 20.94
CA PHE A 14 -4.14 -19.47 20.06
C PHE A 14 -4.58 -19.10 18.62
N SER A 15 -5.25 -17.95 18.57
CA SER A 15 -5.08 -16.84 17.65
C SER A 15 -5.26 -17.09 16.15
N ARG A 16 -6.53 -17.06 15.73
CA ARG A 16 -6.93 -16.56 14.39
C ARG A 16 -6.23 -15.23 14.03
N TRP A 17 -5.92 -14.41 15.04
CA TRP A 17 -5.14 -13.17 14.95
C TRP A 17 -3.70 -13.34 14.46
N ASP A 18 -2.97 -14.37 14.90
CA ASP A 18 -1.57 -14.59 14.49
C ASP A 18 -1.47 -15.07 13.03
N PHE A 19 -2.47 -15.82 12.59
CA PHE A 19 -2.55 -16.31 11.21
C PHE A 19 -2.88 -15.19 10.21
N GLU A 20 -3.77 -14.27 10.59
CA GLU A 20 -4.07 -13.07 9.80
C GLU A 20 -2.89 -12.10 9.74
N HIS A 21 -2.14 -11.92 10.83
CA HIS A 21 -0.94 -11.08 10.85
C HIS A 21 0.17 -11.61 9.91
N LYS A 22 0.39 -12.93 9.88
CA LYS A 22 1.36 -13.59 8.96
C LYS A 22 0.97 -13.46 7.47
N LYS A 23 -0.32 -13.56 7.14
CA LYS A 23 -0.80 -13.38 5.76
C LYS A 23 -0.73 -11.92 5.30
N ARG A 24 -1.11 -10.98 6.17
CA ARG A 24 -1.09 -9.52 5.91
C ARG A 24 0.33 -8.98 5.69
N THR A 25 1.28 -9.42 6.52
CA THR A 25 2.70 -9.11 6.33
C THR A 25 3.21 -9.69 5.00
N SER A 26 2.84 -10.92 4.65
CA SER A 26 3.27 -11.56 3.39
C SER A 26 2.79 -10.82 2.13
N PHE A 27 1.57 -10.27 2.12
CA PHE A 27 1.01 -9.62 0.93
C PHE A 27 1.54 -8.20 0.71
N ALA A 28 1.65 -7.39 1.79
CA ALA A 28 2.31 -6.09 1.76
C ALA A 28 3.75 -6.23 1.26
N TRP A 29 4.44 -7.26 1.73
CA TRP A 29 5.81 -7.56 1.35
C TRP A 29 5.93 -8.08 -0.10
N TYR A 30 4.92 -8.80 -0.60
CA TYR A 30 4.85 -9.21 -2.01
C TYR A 30 4.66 -8.01 -2.96
N LYS A 31 3.74 -7.08 -2.66
CA LYS A 31 3.58 -5.85 -3.46
C LYS A 31 4.84 -4.99 -3.42
N PHE A 32 5.43 -4.83 -2.24
CA PHE A 32 6.72 -4.16 -2.05
C PHE A 32 7.81 -4.76 -2.95
N LYS A 33 8.01 -6.08 -2.87
CA LYS A 33 8.99 -6.78 -3.71
C LYS A 33 8.71 -6.62 -5.19
N GLY A 34 7.44 -6.73 -5.61
CA GLY A 34 7.04 -6.62 -7.01
C GLY A 34 7.28 -5.24 -7.61
N ARG A 35 7.01 -4.16 -6.86
CA ARG A 35 7.28 -2.78 -7.31
C ARG A 35 8.78 -2.51 -7.35
N LYS A 36 9.52 -2.96 -6.34
CA LYS A 36 10.99 -2.87 -6.32
C LYS A 36 11.56 -3.61 -7.54
N THR A 37 11.26 -4.88 -7.76
CA THR A 37 11.83 -5.64 -8.89
C THR A 37 11.55 -4.98 -10.24
N LEU A 38 10.36 -4.40 -10.45
CA LEU A 38 10.06 -3.59 -11.63
C LEU A 38 11.05 -2.43 -11.74
N CYS A 39 11.12 -1.55 -10.74
CA CYS A 39 11.99 -0.38 -10.76
C CYS A 39 13.48 -0.76 -10.90
N ALA A 40 13.95 -1.84 -10.27
CA ALA A 40 15.33 -2.32 -10.43
C ALA A 40 15.65 -2.73 -11.87
N SER A 41 14.69 -3.36 -12.56
CA SER A 41 14.87 -3.79 -13.95
C SER A 41 14.79 -2.65 -14.97
N GLN A 42 14.31 -1.46 -14.57
CA GLN A 42 14.13 -0.31 -15.47
C GLN A 42 15.05 0.86 -15.15
N LYS A 43 15.53 0.98 -13.91
CA LYS A 43 16.46 2.05 -13.53
C LYS A 43 17.80 2.02 -14.28
N THR A 44 18.11 0.90 -14.95
CA THR A 44 19.29 0.72 -15.81
C THR A 44 19.08 1.19 -17.24
N GLU A 45 17.84 1.51 -17.63
CA GLU A 45 17.56 2.11 -18.93
C GLU A 45 18.16 3.52 -19.01
N ARG A 46 18.63 3.91 -20.18
CA ARG A 46 19.22 5.24 -20.38
C ARG A 46 18.10 6.28 -20.61
N GLY A 47 18.39 7.51 -20.20
CA GLY A 47 17.50 8.66 -20.43
C GLY A 47 16.40 8.80 -19.38
N VAL A 48 15.38 9.57 -19.75
CA VAL A 48 14.32 10.06 -18.85
C VAL A 48 13.53 8.92 -18.18
N ALA A 49 13.37 7.78 -18.84
CA ALA A 49 12.66 6.63 -18.28
C ALA A 49 13.41 5.99 -17.10
N GLY A 50 14.73 5.76 -17.26
CA GLY A 50 15.56 5.21 -16.19
C GLY A 50 15.61 6.09 -14.94
N GLU A 51 15.58 7.42 -15.13
CA GLU A 51 15.51 8.38 -14.03
C GLU A 51 14.20 8.25 -13.24
N VAL A 52 13.04 8.18 -13.90
CA VAL A 52 11.74 7.93 -13.23
C VAL A 52 11.83 6.72 -12.35
N PHE A 53 12.27 5.59 -12.90
CA PHE A 53 12.26 4.34 -12.16
C PHE A 53 13.26 4.35 -11.00
N ARG A 54 14.33 5.15 -11.08
CA ARG A 54 15.25 5.38 -9.96
C ARG A 54 14.61 6.22 -8.86
N LEU A 55 13.92 7.30 -9.21
CA LEU A 55 13.16 8.14 -8.27
C LEU A 55 12.03 7.34 -7.62
N CYS A 56 11.26 6.57 -8.39
CA CYS A 56 10.26 5.63 -7.87
C CYS A 56 10.91 4.60 -6.94
N TRP A 57 12.06 4.03 -7.29
CA TRP A 57 12.76 3.09 -6.40
C TRP A 57 13.10 3.73 -5.05
N ARG A 58 13.60 4.97 -5.04
CA ARG A 58 13.93 5.72 -3.82
C ARG A 58 12.69 6.00 -2.99
N MET A 59 11.60 6.45 -3.62
CA MET A 59 10.30 6.64 -2.96
C MET A 59 9.81 5.36 -2.29
N LEU A 60 9.89 4.22 -2.99
CA LEU A 60 9.50 2.92 -2.45
C LEU A 60 10.40 2.50 -1.27
N ASP A 61 11.68 2.88 -1.27
CA ASP A 61 12.60 2.59 -0.16
C ASP A 61 12.20 3.32 1.11
N LEU A 62 11.96 4.63 0.98
CA LEU A 62 11.57 5.50 2.08
C LEU A 62 10.21 5.09 2.67
N LEU A 63 9.21 4.77 1.83
CA LEU A 63 7.90 4.33 2.29
C LEU A 63 7.92 2.98 3.02
N GLY A 64 8.88 2.10 2.71
CA GLY A 64 8.89 0.73 3.19
C GLY A 64 7.65 -0.09 2.78
N ALA A 65 7.50 -1.29 3.34
CA ALA A 65 6.36 -2.16 3.05
C ALA A 65 5.05 -1.60 3.63
N GLU A 66 5.13 -0.97 4.81
CA GLU A 66 3.96 -0.41 5.49
C GLU A 66 3.40 0.79 4.77
N GLY A 67 4.25 1.72 4.32
CA GLY A 67 3.84 2.91 3.59
C GLY A 67 3.31 2.61 2.19
N GLN A 68 3.60 1.42 1.66
CA GLN A 68 3.16 0.98 0.32
C GLN A 68 1.89 0.15 0.30
N SER A 69 1.57 -0.53 1.40
CA SER A 69 0.36 -1.35 1.50
C SER A 69 -0.85 -0.47 1.85
N SER A 70 -2.00 -0.84 1.31
CA SER A 70 -3.29 -0.25 1.64
C SER A 70 -4.34 -1.34 1.89
N GLU A 71 -3.95 -2.60 2.03
CA GLU A 71 -4.89 -3.69 2.27
C GLU A 71 -4.95 -3.98 3.77
N GLU A 72 -6.10 -3.70 4.39
CA GLU A 72 -6.49 -4.27 5.67
C GLU A 72 -7.77 -5.06 5.40
N SER A 73 -7.75 -6.37 5.64
CA SER A 73 -8.88 -7.23 5.31
C SER A 73 -10.10 -6.81 6.14
N SER A 74 -11.05 -6.11 5.52
CA SER A 74 -12.41 -6.08 6.03
C SER A 74 -13.12 -7.34 5.53
N ASN A 75 -13.80 -8.00 6.45
CA ASN A 75 -14.50 -9.28 6.25
C ASN A 75 -15.79 -9.13 5.41
N SER A 76 -15.87 -8.08 4.58
CA SER A 76 -17.14 -7.55 4.09
C SER A 76 -17.72 -8.37 2.94
N ASP A 77 -16.89 -8.94 2.04
CA ASP A 77 -17.37 -9.72 0.90
C ASP A 77 -16.47 -10.93 0.57
N PRO A 78 -17.04 -12.13 0.37
CA PRO A 78 -16.28 -13.30 -0.06
C PRO A 78 -15.75 -13.08 -1.48
N GLY A 79 -14.43 -12.85 -1.59
CA GLY A 79 -13.72 -12.71 -2.87
C GLY A 79 -13.06 -11.35 -3.09
N TYR A 80 -13.38 -10.35 -2.27
CA TYR A 80 -12.77 -9.02 -2.31
C TYR A 80 -11.93 -8.75 -1.07
N THR A 81 -10.96 -7.85 -1.20
CA THR A 81 -10.25 -7.24 -0.08
C THR A 81 -10.42 -5.73 -0.20
N THR A 82 -11.14 -5.14 0.75
CA THR A 82 -11.31 -3.69 0.80
C THR A 82 -9.96 -3.02 1.05
N VAL A 83 -9.67 -2.01 0.25
CA VAL A 83 -8.47 -1.19 0.40
C VAL A 83 -8.78 -0.07 1.38
N VAL A 84 -8.00 0.01 2.44
CA VAL A 84 -8.05 1.05 3.46
C VAL A 84 -7.19 2.24 3.04
N ARG A 85 -7.76 3.44 3.16
CA ARG A 85 -7.05 4.68 2.83
C ARG A 85 -6.18 5.11 4.00
N LYS A 86 -4.98 5.55 3.66
CA LYS A 86 -4.07 6.22 4.59
C LYS A 86 -4.23 7.71 4.39
N GLU A 87 -5.03 8.35 5.23
CA GLU A 87 -5.34 9.79 5.12
C GLU A 87 -4.09 10.66 5.13
N TRP A 88 -3.06 10.23 5.86
CA TRP A 88 -1.79 10.92 5.91
C TRP A 88 -1.01 10.87 4.61
N ARG A 89 -1.29 9.97 3.67
CA ARG A 89 -0.48 9.76 2.46
C ARG A 89 -0.91 10.73 1.37
N ALA A 90 0.06 11.45 0.80
CA ALA A 90 -0.17 12.38 -0.30
C ALA A 90 -0.87 11.70 -1.51
N PRO A 91 -1.85 12.36 -2.14
CA PRO A 91 -2.52 11.89 -3.36
C PRO A 91 -1.55 11.49 -4.46
N GLU A 92 -0.48 12.26 -4.64
CA GLU A 92 0.56 12.06 -5.65
C GLU A 92 1.28 10.72 -5.45
N VAL A 93 1.58 10.38 -4.18
CA VAL A 93 2.18 9.09 -3.84
C VAL A 93 1.20 7.96 -4.14
N VAL A 94 -0.09 8.13 -3.82
CA VAL A 94 -1.12 7.13 -4.17
C VAL A 94 -1.17 6.91 -5.69
N LYS A 95 -1.20 7.98 -6.48
CA LYS A 95 -1.20 7.90 -7.95
C LYS A 95 0.03 7.18 -8.50
N LEU A 96 1.21 7.46 -7.96
CA LEU A 96 2.46 6.80 -8.37
C LEU A 96 2.46 5.31 -8.04
N LEU A 97 1.96 4.92 -6.85
CA LEU A 97 1.82 3.51 -6.49
C LEU A 97 0.82 2.78 -7.41
N LYS A 98 -0.33 3.41 -7.71
CA LYS A 98 -1.32 2.88 -8.69
C LYS A 98 -0.70 2.75 -10.09
N TRP A 99 0.07 3.73 -10.53
CA TRP A 99 0.77 3.70 -11.81
C TRP A 99 1.79 2.55 -11.89
N LEU A 100 2.63 2.37 -10.86
CA LEU A 100 3.58 1.27 -10.77
C LEU A 100 2.89 -0.10 -10.84
N ASP A 101 1.76 -0.27 -10.16
CA ASP A 101 0.99 -1.50 -10.20
C ASP A 101 0.45 -1.78 -11.61
N ARG A 102 -0.16 -0.78 -12.26
CA ARG A 102 -0.66 -0.91 -13.64
C ARG A 102 0.45 -1.19 -14.65
N TYR A 103 1.58 -0.49 -14.53
CA TYR A 103 2.75 -0.69 -15.39
C TYR A 103 3.32 -2.10 -15.24
N ARG A 104 3.40 -2.58 -13.99
CA ARG A 104 3.79 -3.98 -13.69
C ARG A 104 2.85 -4.98 -14.33
N ILE A 105 1.52 -4.79 -14.20
CA ILE A 105 0.52 -5.68 -14.81
C ILE A 105 0.67 -5.72 -16.32
N LYS A 106 0.77 -4.56 -16.98
CA LYS A 106 0.96 -4.47 -18.43
C LYS A 106 2.21 -5.21 -18.89
N ARG A 107 3.33 -5.01 -18.21
CA ARG A 107 4.63 -5.59 -18.60
C ARG A 107 4.72 -7.09 -18.33
N MET A 108 4.18 -7.54 -17.21
CA MET A 108 4.16 -8.98 -16.91
C MET A 108 3.22 -9.73 -17.84
N GLY A 109 2.25 -9.02 -18.45
CA GLY A 109 1.22 -9.60 -19.29
C GLY A 109 0.39 -10.62 -18.51
N TYR A 110 -0.64 -11.15 -19.15
CA TYR A 110 -1.32 -12.37 -18.72
C TYR A 110 -0.39 -13.62 -18.76
N ARG A 111 0.94 -13.49 -18.54
CA ARG A 111 1.84 -14.63 -18.45
C ARG A 111 1.43 -15.45 -17.24
N GLU A 112 0.75 -16.55 -17.53
CA GLU A 112 0.39 -17.66 -16.67
C GLU A 112 0.21 -17.25 -15.21
N ARG A 113 -1.02 -16.89 -14.84
CA ARG A 113 -1.43 -16.83 -13.43
C ARG A 113 -0.88 -18.09 -12.78
N LYS A 114 0.17 -17.95 -11.95
CA LYS A 114 0.74 -19.08 -11.23
C LYS A 114 -0.42 -19.85 -10.60
N PRO A 115 -0.53 -21.17 -10.80
CA PRO A 115 -1.58 -21.96 -10.19
C PRO A 115 -1.47 -21.77 -8.67
N GLY A 116 -2.54 -21.24 -8.09
CA GLY A 116 -2.60 -20.81 -6.70
C GLY A 116 -3.94 -20.14 -6.42
N PRO A 117 -4.27 -19.88 -5.13
CA PRO A 117 -5.48 -19.17 -4.76
C PRO A 117 -5.56 -17.87 -5.57
N ARG A 118 -6.68 -17.62 -6.24
CA ARG A 118 -6.87 -16.36 -6.98
C ARG A 118 -6.62 -15.22 -5.98
N PRO A 119 -5.77 -14.23 -6.32
CA PRO A 119 -5.62 -13.07 -5.46
C PRO A 119 -7.02 -12.46 -5.27
N HIS A 120 -7.42 -12.22 -4.02
CA HIS A 120 -8.64 -11.48 -3.73
C HIS A 120 -8.58 -10.16 -4.50
N ARG A 121 -9.67 -9.81 -5.19
CA ARG A 121 -9.73 -8.56 -5.93
C ARG A 121 -9.70 -7.41 -4.94
N SER A 122 -8.81 -6.45 -5.14
CA SER A 122 -8.71 -5.28 -4.25
C SER A 122 -9.82 -4.30 -4.61
N LEU A 123 -10.78 -4.08 -3.71
CA LEU A 123 -11.85 -3.12 -3.92
C LEU A 123 -11.44 -1.77 -3.31
N ARG A 124 -11.27 -0.74 -4.14
CA ARG A 124 -11.05 0.64 -3.67
C ARG A 124 -12.37 1.39 -3.79
N LEU A 125 -12.94 1.75 -2.65
CA LEU A 125 -14.20 2.48 -2.58
C LEU A 125 -13.97 3.98 -2.82
N SER A 126 -15.06 4.73 -3.01
CA SER A 126 -15.02 6.19 -3.07
C SER A 126 -14.70 6.79 -1.68
N SER A 127 -14.19 8.02 -1.66
CA SER A 127 -13.69 8.69 -0.44
C SER A 127 -14.67 8.70 0.74
N GLY A 128 -15.98 8.79 0.48
CA GLY A 128 -17.03 8.77 1.51
C GLY A 128 -17.41 7.38 2.04
N GLN A 129 -16.91 6.31 1.41
CA GLN A 129 -17.20 4.91 1.75
C GLN A 129 -15.95 4.13 2.16
N VAL A 130 -14.76 4.72 2.01
CA VAL A 130 -13.51 4.05 2.33
C VAL A 130 -13.26 4.03 3.84
N PRO A 131 -12.97 2.87 4.43
CA PRO A 131 -12.43 2.82 5.78
C PRO A 131 -11.05 3.51 5.85
N THR A 132 -10.87 4.34 6.89
CA THR A 132 -9.60 4.96 7.23
C THR A 132 -8.74 4.01 8.06
N THR A 133 -7.43 4.02 7.81
CA THR A 133 -6.50 3.19 8.59
C THR A 133 -6.45 3.62 10.05
N LEU A 134 -6.49 2.65 10.95
CA LEU A 134 -6.22 2.88 12.38
C LEU A 134 -4.72 2.96 12.68
N ARG A 135 -3.86 2.72 11.68
CA ARG A 135 -2.41 2.74 11.87
C ARG A 135 -1.92 4.17 11.96
N ARG A 136 -0.96 4.36 12.87
CA ARG A 136 -0.27 5.64 13.00
C ARG A 136 0.45 6.01 11.69
N PRO A 137 0.53 7.30 11.36
CA PRO A 137 1.38 7.78 10.29
C PRO A 137 2.84 7.38 10.51
N ILE A 138 3.58 7.19 9.43
CA ILE A 138 4.98 6.78 9.49
C ILE A 138 5.84 8.02 9.75
N ALA A 139 6.68 7.97 10.77
CA ALA A 139 7.63 9.03 11.11
C ALA A 139 8.85 9.02 10.18
N ASN A 140 9.56 10.15 10.11
CA ASN A 140 10.77 10.37 9.32
C ASN A 140 10.59 10.29 7.81
N LEU A 141 9.34 10.30 7.32
CA LEU A 141 9.08 10.42 5.88
C LEU A 141 9.29 11.86 5.39
N PRO A 142 9.63 12.04 4.11
CA PRO A 142 9.68 13.36 3.50
C PRO A 142 8.33 14.06 3.60
N GLU A 143 8.33 15.38 3.80
CA GLU A 143 7.09 16.19 3.84
C GLU A 143 6.18 15.96 2.62
N THR A 144 6.77 15.77 1.45
CA THR A 144 6.07 15.50 0.18
C THR A 144 5.28 14.19 0.16
N PHE A 145 5.50 13.29 1.12
CA PHE A 145 4.76 12.03 1.21
C PHE A 145 3.50 12.18 2.06
N HIS A 146 3.37 13.31 2.76
CA HIS A 146 2.21 13.62 3.56
C HIS A 146 1.18 14.43 2.77
N ASP A 147 -0.10 14.12 2.95
CA ASP A 147 -1.17 14.96 2.44
C ASP A 147 -1.10 16.33 3.13
N LYS A 148 -1.10 17.41 2.33
CA LYS A 148 -0.89 18.78 2.84
C LYS A 148 -2.02 19.23 3.77
N VAL A 149 -3.27 18.90 3.43
CA VAL A 149 -4.44 19.30 4.22
C VAL A 149 -4.42 18.56 5.56
N TRP A 150 -4.15 17.26 5.51
CA TRP A 150 -3.98 16.43 6.70
C TRP A 150 -2.82 16.93 7.59
N PHE A 151 -1.65 17.21 7.00
CA PHE A 151 -0.45 17.62 7.73
C PHE A 151 -0.61 18.99 8.42
N VAL A 152 -1.25 19.96 7.75
CA VAL A 152 -1.54 21.27 8.34
C VAL A 152 -2.55 21.16 9.50
N GLY A 153 -3.49 20.22 9.41
CA GLY A 153 -4.48 19.96 10.45
C GLY A 153 -3.91 19.34 11.74
N LEU A 154 -2.65 18.89 11.74
CA LEU A 154 -2.02 18.29 12.92
C LEU A 154 -1.65 19.33 13.98
N LEU A 155 -1.76 18.91 15.24
CA LEU A 155 -1.24 19.66 16.37
C LEU A 155 0.30 19.80 16.27
N PRO A 156 0.89 20.87 16.83
CA PRO A 156 2.35 21.06 16.80
C PRO A 156 3.13 19.87 17.36
N CYS A 157 2.67 19.26 18.47
CA CYS A 157 3.30 18.07 19.04
C CYS A 157 3.29 16.87 18.09
N GLN A 158 2.19 16.65 17.38
CA GLN A 158 2.06 15.56 16.40
C GLN A 158 2.99 15.78 15.20
N ARG A 159 3.17 17.02 14.75
CA ARG A 159 4.14 17.34 13.69
C ARG A 159 5.57 17.09 14.11
N ILE A 160 5.91 17.44 15.36
CA ILE A 160 7.23 17.15 15.94
C ILE A 160 7.46 15.63 16.02
N GLU A 161 6.46 14.87 16.47
CA GLU A 161 6.54 13.40 16.53
C GLU A 161 6.74 12.75 15.17
N LEU A 162 6.14 13.32 14.11
CA LEU A 162 6.37 12.83 12.75
C LEU A 162 7.80 13.03 12.29
N ASN A 163 8.48 14.07 12.79
CA ASN A 163 9.86 14.41 12.44
C ASN A 163 10.10 14.32 10.92
N ALA A 164 9.23 14.99 10.15
CA ALA A 164 9.26 14.90 8.70
C ALA A 164 10.63 15.37 8.17
N SER A 165 11.19 14.61 7.23
CA SER A 165 12.45 14.94 6.58
C SER A 165 12.23 15.87 5.39
N ASP A 166 13.33 16.41 4.87
CA ASP A 166 13.32 17.33 3.73
C ASP A 166 12.50 16.77 2.55
N ALA A 167 11.75 17.66 1.92
CA ALA A 167 10.96 17.37 0.74
C ALA A 167 11.82 16.70 -0.36
N VAL A 168 11.27 15.65 -0.98
CA VAL A 168 11.91 14.98 -2.10
C VAL A 168 11.04 15.12 -3.35
N GLU A 169 11.69 15.21 -4.51
CA GLU A 169 10.99 15.28 -5.77
C GLU A 169 10.26 13.95 -6.08
N LEU A 170 8.98 14.05 -6.39
CA LEU A 170 8.16 12.95 -6.89
C LEU A 170 8.14 12.99 -8.43
N PRO A 171 8.32 11.87 -9.14
CA PRO A 171 8.38 11.84 -10.60
C PRO A 171 6.98 11.93 -11.24
N LEU A 172 6.27 13.04 -11.02
CA LEU A 172 4.88 13.22 -11.45
C LEU A 172 4.72 13.36 -12.98
N TYR A 173 5.78 13.76 -13.68
CA TYR A 173 5.77 13.84 -15.14
C TYR A 173 5.50 12.48 -15.81
N VAL A 174 5.66 11.38 -15.07
CA VAL A 174 5.31 10.05 -15.56
C VAL A 174 3.85 9.99 -16.02
N PHE A 175 2.96 10.80 -15.44
CA PHE A 175 1.54 10.85 -15.80
C PHE A 175 1.27 11.44 -17.18
N THR A 176 2.20 12.23 -17.75
CA THR A 176 2.07 12.80 -19.09
C THR A 176 2.57 11.86 -20.20
N TRP A 177 3.13 10.70 -19.83
CA TRP A 177 3.67 9.77 -20.82
C TRP A 177 2.58 9.18 -21.72
N PRO A 178 2.81 9.09 -23.04
CA PRO A 178 1.83 8.54 -23.98
C PRO A 178 1.49 7.08 -23.68
N THR A 179 2.43 6.33 -23.08
CA THR A 179 2.20 4.94 -22.66
C THR A 179 1.09 4.77 -21.64
N ASN A 180 0.72 5.81 -20.89
CA ASN A 180 -0.30 5.72 -19.86
C ASN A 180 -1.69 5.41 -20.40
N ALA A 181 -2.01 5.90 -21.61
CA ALA A 181 -3.28 5.61 -22.27
C ALA A 181 -3.49 4.12 -22.54
N SER A 182 -2.40 3.34 -22.58
CA SER A 182 -2.41 1.89 -22.83
C SER A 182 -2.23 1.06 -21.56
N LEU A 183 -2.22 1.68 -20.37
CA LEU A 183 -2.19 0.95 -19.11
C LEU A 183 -3.57 0.35 -18.82
N PRO A 184 -3.62 -0.87 -18.23
CA PRO A 184 -4.88 -1.47 -17.83
C PRO A 184 -5.57 -0.60 -16.79
N VAL A 185 -6.86 -0.34 -16.97
CA VAL A 185 -7.72 0.29 -15.97
C VAL A 185 -8.18 -0.78 -15.01
N ASP A 186 -8.08 -0.49 -13.71
CA ASP A 186 -8.56 -1.37 -12.65
C ASP A 186 -10.08 -1.14 -12.51
N PRO A 187 -10.94 -2.11 -12.87
CA PRO A 187 -12.39 -1.93 -12.81
C PRO A 187 -12.92 -1.81 -11.38
N ASP A 188 -12.12 -2.22 -10.39
CA ASP A 188 -12.47 -2.19 -8.97
C ASP A 188 -11.86 -0.96 -8.25
N ASP A 189 -11.32 0.00 -9.01
CA ASP A 189 -10.77 1.26 -8.50
C ASP A 189 -11.75 2.41 -8.67
N HIS A 190 -12.58 2.63 -7.65
CA HIS A 190 -13.55 3.73 -7.59
C HIS A 190 -13.04 4.95 -6.80
N ASP A 191 -11.74 5.00 -6.51
CA ASP A 191 -11.13 6.03 -5.68
C ASP A 191 -10.62 7.20 -6.54
N GLU A 192 -11.23 8.36 -6.35
CA GLU A 192 -11.22 9.54 -7.25
C GLU A 192 -9.95 10.41 -7.23
N TYR A 193 -8.79 9.90 -6.80
CA TYR A 193 -7.57 10.72 -6.75
C TYR A 193 -7.07 11.18 -8.12
#